data_AF-A0A225VV23-F1
#
_entry.id   AF-A0A225VV23-F1
#
_cell.length_a   1.000
_cell.length_b   1.000
_cell.length_c   1.000
_cell.angle_alpha   90.00
_cell.angle_beta   90.00
_cell.angle_gamma   90.00
#
_symmetry.space_group_name_H-M   'P 1'
#
loop_
_entity.id
_entity.type
_entity.pdbx_description
1 polymer ?
#
loop_
_entity_poly.entity_id
_entity_poly.type
_entity_poly.pdbx_seq_one_letter_code
_entity_poly.pdbx_strand_id
1 'polypeptide(L)'
;MRAPEDELTSKTISKDAGRQYTAEELEYALSRTGLFRQLERNRVLSFIKPKLIGELTGPFHEPNFSNLTSLRLTIPALFAVLRESGFVLGAFEMERVYDWDHESWTNAIRAILDPFTVLVGTVKRNTTSTELRVE
;
A
#
# COMPACT_ATOMS: atom_id res chain seq x y z
N MET A 1 -14.24 25.75 -57.88
CA MET A 1 -13.31 25.61 -56.74
C MET A 1 -13.16 24.13 -56.42
N ARG A 2 -11.96 23.65 -56.07
CA ARG A 2 -11.66 22.25 -55.68
C ARG A 2 -11.22 22.21 -54.20
N ALA A 3 -11.67 21.15 -53.50
CA ALA A 3 -11.04 20.36 -52.42
C ALA A 3 -11.90 20.25 -51.14
N PRO A 4 -11.78 19.16 -50.35
CA PRO A 4 -11.70 17.75 -50.76
C PRO A 4 -12.59 16.83 -49.91
N GLU A 5 -12.88 15.65 -50.46
CA GLU A 5 -13.14 14.43 -49.69
C GLU A 5 -11.85 13.98 -48.99
N ASP A 6 -11.84 13.88 -47.67
CA ASP A 6 -10.84 13.05 -46.98
C ASP A 6 -11.38 12.47 -45.68
N GLU A 7 -11.08 11.19 -45.55
CA GLU A 7 -11.63 10.20 -44.66
C GLU A 7 -10.78 10.19 -43.38
N LEU A 8 -11.32 10.66 -42.25
CA LEU A 8 -10.72 10.35 -40.96
C LEU A 8 -11.77 9.75 -40.04
N THR A 9 -11.91 8.44 -40.25
CA THR A 9 -12.28 7.48 -39.22
C THR A 9 -11.41 7.69 -37.98
N SER A 10 -11.80 8.63 -37.10
CA SER A 10 -11.32 8.61 -35.73
C SER A 10 -12.07 7.51 -34.98
N LYS A 11 -11.75 6.26 -35.34
CA LYS A 11 -11.72 5.17 -34.37
C LYS A 11 -10.91 5.72 -33.21
N THR A 12 -11.57 6.02 -32.10
CA THR A 12 -10.88 6.01 -30.81
C THR A 12 -10.41 4.57 -30.67
N ILE A 13 -9.18 4.35 -31.11
CA ILE A 13 -8.45 3.12 -30.93
C ILE A 13 -8.52 2.86 -29.43
N SER A 14 -9.32 1.87 -29.02
CA SER A 14 -9.07 1.14 -27.80
C SER A 14 -7.65 0.62 -27.91
N LYS A 15 -6.69 1.40 -27.44
CA LYS A 15 -5.24 1.12 -27.46
C LYS A 15 -4.90 0.10 -26.37
N ASP A 16 -5.73 -0.92 -26.24
CA ASP A 16 -5.56 -2.00 -25.28
C ASP A 16 -6.25 -3.31 -25.70
N ALA A 17 -6.96 -3.33 -26.82
CA ALA A 17 -7.54 -4.57 -27.35
C ALA A 17 -6.44 -5.44 -28.00
N GLY A 18 -5.55 -6.02 -27.18
CA GLY A 18 -4.53 -6.98 -27.61
C GLY A 18 -3.19 -6.94 -26.88
N ARG A 19 -3.00 -6.10 -25.85
CA ARG A 19 -1.76 -6.10 -25.07
C ARG A 19 -1.70 -7.37 -24.21
N GLN A 20 -0.74 -8.24 -24.48
CA GLN A 20 -0.43 -9.34 -23.57
C GLN A 20 0.41 -8.77 -22.43
N TYR A 21 -0.04 -8.95 -21.19
CA TYR A 21 0.73 -8.59 -20.00
C TYR A 21 1.82 -9.65 -19.77
N THR A 22 3.02 -9.22 -19.40
CA THR A 22 3.97 -10.16 -18.78
C THR A 22 3.44 -10.57 -17.40
N ALA A 23 3.98 -11.66 -16.84
CA ALA A 23 3.57 -12.11 -15.51
C ALA A 23 3.84 -11.04 -14.44
N GLU A 24 4.98 -10.35 -14.56
CA GLU A 24 5.41 -9.30 -13.64
C GLU A 24 4.53 -8.05 -13.74
N GLU A 25 4.16 -7.65 -14.97
CA GLU A 25 3.25 -6.52 -15.18
C GLU A 25 1.86 -6.80 -14.62
N LEU A 26 1.37 -8.03 -14.79
CA LEU A 26 0.09 -8.47 -14.24
C LEU A 26 0.13 -8.49 -12.71
N GLU A 27 1.18 -9.05 -12.12
CA GLU A 27 1.35 -9.11 -10.66
C GLU A 27 1.45 -7.70 -10.05
N TYR A 28 2.20 -6.80 -10.69
CA TYR A 28 2.28 -5.40 -10.28
C TYR A 28 0.91 -4.70 -10.37
N ALA A 29 0.19 -4.85 -11.49
CA ALA A 29 -1.11 -4.23 -11.69
C ALA A 29 -2.18 -4.76 -10.71
N LEU A 30 -2.19 -6.07 -10.47
CA LEU A 30 -3.09 -6.72 -9.51
C LEU A 30 -2.76 -6.29 -8.07
N SER A 31 -1.48 -6.20 -7.71
CA SER A 31 -1.04 -5.73 -6.41
C SER A 31 -1.42 -4.28 -6.18
N ARG A 32 -1.20 -3.40 -7.17
CA ARG A 32 -1.59 -1.99 -7.09
C ARG A 32 -3.10 -1.85 -6.92
N THR A 33 -3.89 -2.55 -7.74
CA THR A 33 -5.36 -2.53 -7.66
C THR A 33 -5.88 -3.12 -6.36
N GLY A 34 -5.28 -4.24 -5.92
CA GLY A 34 -5.61 -4.92 -4.67
C GLY A 34 -5.34 -4.04 -3.46
N LEU A 35 -4.20 -3.34 -3.42
CA LEU A 35 -3.84 -2.41 -2.36
C LEU A 35 -4.93 -1.35 -2.16
N PHE A 36 -5.26 -0.57 -3.18
CA PHE A 36 -6.25 0.52 -3.04
C PHE A 36 -7.62 0.00 -2.63
N ARG A 37 -8.02 -1.16 -3.15
CA ARG A 37 -9.25 -1.84 -2.72
C ARG A 37 -9.21 -2.22 -1.23
N GLN A 38 -8.07 -2.68 -0.71
CA GLN A 38 -7.93 -2.98 0.72
C GLN A 38 -7.98 -1.73 1.59
N LEU A 39 -7.34 -0.63 1.14
CA LEU A 39 -7.41 0.66 1.84
C LEU A 39 -8.85 1.15 2.02
N GLU A 40 -9.71 0.90 1.03
CA GLU A 40 -11.13 1.27 1.07
C GLU A 40 -12.02 0.26 1.81
N ARG A 41 -11.75 -1.04 1.71
CA ARG A 41 -12.65 -2.09 2.21
C ARG A 41 -12.34 -2.56 3.62
N ASN A 42 -11.07 -2.57 4.01
CA ASN A 42 -10.72 -2.95 5.37
C ASN A 42 -11.22 -1.87 6.32
N ARG A 43 -11.96 -2.27 7.36
CA ARG A 43 -12.63 -1.31 8.26
C ARG A 43 -11.64 -0.40 9.02
N VAL A 44 -10.48 -0.93 9.41
CA VAL A 44 -9.44 -0.15 10.10
C VAL A 44 -8.72 0.77 9.10
N LEU A 45 -8.39 0.29 7.90
CA LEU A 45 -7.72 1.11 6.88
C LEU A 45 -8.64 2.24 6.38
N SER A 46 -9.92 1.94 6.13
CA SER A 46 -10.90 2.96 5.76
C SER A 46 -11.19 3.95 6.88
N PHE A 47 -11.03 3.55 8.15
CA PHE A 47 -11.11 4.43 9.31
C PHE A 47 -9.96 5.43 9.37
N ILE A 48 -8.70 4.99 9.19
CA ILE A 48 -7.52 5.87 9.24
C ILE A 48 -7.28 6.65 7.94
N LYS A 49 -8.00 6.29 6.86
CA LYS A 49 -8.05 6.99 5.56
C LYS A 49 -6.66 7.34 5.01
N PRO A 50 -5.77 6.37 4.81
CA PRO A 50 -4.43 6.65 4.33
C PRO A 50 -4.49 7.24 2.91
N LYS A 51 -3.67 8.24 2.65
CA LYS A 51 -3.58 8.96 1.38
C LYS A 51 -2.17 8.86 0.84
N LEU A 52 -2.04 8.39 -0.40
CA LEU A 52 -0.77 8.38 -1.10
C LEU A 52 -0.35 9.82 -1.42
N ILE A 53 0.90 10.17 -1.14
CA ILE A 53 1.47 11.48 -1.48
C ILE A 53 2.54 11.28 -2.55
N GLY A 54 2.23 11.71 -3.78
CA GLY A 54 3.09 11.47 -4.93
C GLY A 54 2.99 10.02 -5.39
N GLU A 55 4.14 9.36 -5.54
CA GLU A 55 4.24 7.97 -5.94
C GLU A 55 4.56 7.06 -4.75
N LEU A 56 4.41 5.75 -4.94
CA LEU A 56 4.83 4.76 -3.95
C LEU A 56 6.34 4.87 -3.68
N THR A 57 6.73 4.82 -2.40
CA THR A 57 8.13 4.83 -1.96
C THR A 57 8.50 3.54 -1.25
N GLY A 58 9.78 3.26 -1.06
CA GLY A 58 10.22 2.08 -0.31
C GLY A 58 11.66 1.68 -0.63
N PRO A 59 12.09 0.49 -0.19
CA PRO A 59 11.33 -0.56 0.51
C PRO A 59 10.93 -0.20 1.95
N PHE A 60 9.91 -0.88 2.48
CA PHE A 60 9.49 -0.72 3.88
C PHE A 60 10.09 -1.83 4.78
N HIS A 61 10.13 -1.60 6.09
CA HIS A 61 10.61 -2.58 7.05
C HIS A 61 9.52 -3.55 7.50
N GLU A 62 9.70 -4.84 7.21
CA GLU A 62 8.71 -5.88 7.54
C GLU A 62 8.39 -5.93 9.04
N PRO A 63 7.12 -5.75 9.44
CA PRO A 63 6.71 -5.87 10.84
C PRO A 63 7.02 -7.24 11.42
N ASN A 64 7.64 -7.27 12.60
CA ASN A 64 7.80 -8.53 13.36
C ASN A 64 6.52 -8.79 14.16
N PHE A 65 5.62 -9.63 13.62
CA PHE A 65 4.33 -9.96 14.24
C PHE A 65 4.45 -10.57 15.64
N SER A 66 5.53 -11.29 15.95
CA SER A 66 5.76 -11.83 17.30
C SER A 66 5.90 -10.73 18.36
N ASN A 67 6.33 -9.53 17.95
CA ASN A 67 6.46 -8.37 18.82
C ASN A 67 5.18 -7.51 18.87
N LEU A 68 4.19 -7.78 18.01
CA LEU A 68 2.92 -7.04 17.97
C LEU A 68 1.93 -7.67 18.94
N THR A 69 2.20 -7.52 20.24
CA THR A 69 1.40 -8.16 21.31
C THR A 69 0.31 -7.27 21.89
N SER A 70 0.25 -6.00 21.47
CA SER A 70 -0.74 -5.02 21.96
C SER A 70 -0.99 -3.91 20.95
N LEU A 71 -2.14 -3.24 21.06
CA LEU A 71 -2.49 -2.07 20.25
C LEU A 71 -1.40 -0.99 20.23
N ARG A 72 -0.72 -0.76 21.36
CA ARG A 72 0.36 0.23 21.48
C ARG A 72 1.58 -0.08 20.60
N LEU A 73 1.77 -1.34 20.22
CA LEU A 73 2.84 -1.79 19.32
C LEU A 73 2.33 -1.96 17.88
N THR A 74 1.10 -2.45 17.71
CA THR A 74 0.50 -2.76 16.41
C THR A 74 0.14 -1.52 15.61
N ILE A 75 -0.45 -0.49 16.23
CA ILE A 75 -0.84 0.75 15.53
C ILE A 75 0.38 1.48 14.95
N PRO A 76 1.46 1.75 15.71
CA PRO A 76 2.65 2.37 15.15
C PRO A 76 3.31 1.53 14.04
N ALA A 77 3.24 0.20 14.12
CA ALA A 77 3.76 -0.68 13.07
C ALA A 77 3.00 -0.51 11.75
N LEU A 78 1.66 -0.46 11.78
CA LEU A 78 0.84 -0.16 10.61
C LEU A 78 1.20 1.21 10.01
N PHE A 79 1.32 2.23 10.87
CA PHE A 79 1.64 3.59 10.43
C PHE A 79 3.04 3.68 9.82
N ALA A 80 4.01 2.94 10.36
CA ALA A 80 5.36 2.87 9.80
C ALA A 80 5.35 2.28 8.40
N VAL A 81 4.66 1.14 8.18
CA VAL A 81 4.53 0.53 6.84
C VAL A 81 3.90 1.51 5.85
N LEU A 82 2.79 2.14 6.21
CA LEU A 82 2.11 3.11 5.34
C LEU A 82 3.02 4.29 4.99
N ARG A 83 3.70 4.87 5.99
CA ARG A 83 4.59 6.02 5.80
C ARG A 83 5.80 5.70 4.94
N GLU A 84 6.46 4.58 5.20
CA GLU A 84 7.62 4.13 4.41
C GLU A 84 7.22 3.82 2.95
N SER A 85 5.96 3.42 2.75
CA SER A 85 5.36 3.20 1.43
C SER A 85 4.82 4.47 0.74
N GLY A 86 4.98 5.67 1.34
CA GLY A 86 4.62 6.95 0.73
C GLY A 86 3.24 7.48 1.11
N PHE A 87 2.58 6.88 2.09
CA PHE A 87 1.26 7.32 2.57
C PHE A 87 1.36 8.23 3.79
N VAL A 88 0.42 9.18 3.87
CA VAL A 88 0.10 9.90 5.09
C VAL A 88 -1.26 9.46 5.60
N LEU A 89 -1.50 9.59 6.90
CA LEU A 89 -2.82 9.30 7.47
C LEU A 89 -3.79 10.43 7.15
N GLY A 90 -5.06 10.08 6.94
CA GLY A 90 -6.13 11.05 6.83
C GLY A 90 -6.56 11.57 8.20
N ALA A 91 -7.59 12.42 8.21
CA ALA A 91 -8.24 12.82 9.45
C ALA A 91 -9.13 11.66 9.97
N PHE A 92 -8.87 11.23 11.20
CA PHE A 92 -9.66 10.24 11.94
C PHE A 92 -9.72 10.61 13.42
N GLU A 93 -10.72 10.08 14.13
CA GLU A 93 -10.97 10.36 15.56
C GLU A 93 -10.09 9.45 16.42
N MET A 94 -9.15 10.02 17.18
CA MET A 94 -8.19 9.24 17.98
C MET A 94 -8.88 8.40 19.06
N GLU A 95 -10.01 8.86 19.57
CA GLU A 95 -10.82 8.20 20.60
C GLU A 95 -11.35 6.86 20.10
N ARG A 96 -11.63 6.76 18.79
CA ARG A 96 -12.19 5.57 18.14
C ARG A 96 -11.17 4.54 17.72
N VAL A 97 -9.89 4.79 17.96
CA VAL A 97 -8.81 3.81 17.75
C VAL A 97 -9.06 2.54 18.58
N TYR A 98 -9.62 2.72 19.78
CA TYR A 98 -9.95 1.64 20.71
C TYR A 98 -11.31 0.97 20.41
N ASP A 99 -12.07 1.44 19.42
CA ASP A 99 -13.28 0.76 18.95
C ASP A 99 -12.94 -0.56 18.24
N TRP A 100 -11.68 -0.73 17.81
CA TRP A 100 -11.19 -1.90 17.09
C TRP A 100 -10.29 -2.76 17.99
N ASP A 101 -10.51 -4.08 17.97
CA ASP A 101 -9.68 -5.02 18.70
C ASP A 101 -8.28 -5.20 18.09
N HIS A 102 -7.38 -5.82 18.85
CA HIS A 102 -6.01 -6.06 18.43
C HIS A 102 -5.89 -6.90 17.15
N GLU A 103 -6.80 -7.85 16.96
CA GLU A 103 -6.83 -8.69 15.77
C GLU A 103 -7.19 -7.90 14.51
N SER A 104 -8.15 -6.96 14.62
CA SER A 104 -8.56 -6.06 13.56
C SER A 104 -7.40 -5.20 13.05
N TRP A 105 -6.61 -4.62 13.97
CA TRP A 105 -5.40 -3.87 13.62
C TRP A 105 -4.32 -4.75 13.00
N THR A 106 -4.11 -5.95 13.53
CA THR A 106 -3.13 -6.90 12.98
C THR A 106 -3.52 -7.36 11.57
N ASN A 107 -4.81 -7.61 11.34
CA ASN A 107 -5.34 -7.98 10.04
C ASN A 107 -5.26 -6.83 9.03
N ALA A 108 -5.38 -5.58 9.47
CA ALA A 108 -5.14 -4.41 8.63
C ALA A 108 -3.70 -4.34 8.11
N ILE A 109 -2.70 -4.67 8.95
CA ILE A 109 -1.31 -4.78 8.51
C ILE A 109 -1.17 -5.90 7.48
N ARG A 110 -1.65 -7.12 7.80
CA ARG A 110 -1.55 -8.27 6.87
C ARG A 110 -2.16 -7.98 5.50
N ALA A 111 -3.30 -7.28 5.46
CA ALA A 111 -4.02 -6.97 4.23
C ALA A 111 -3.22 -6.12 3.22
N ILE A 112 -2.22 -5.36 3.68
CA ILE A 112 -1.42 -4.46 2.83
C ILE A 112 0.01 -4.95 2.61
N LEU A 113 0.50 -5.94 3.36
CA LEU A 113 1.89 -6.40 3.27
C LEU A 113 2.21 -7.06 1.94
N ASP A 114 1.40 -8.03 1.47
CA ASP A 114 1.70 -8.72 0.21
C ASP A 114 1.69 -7.74 -0.98
N PRO A 115 0.67 -6.87 -1.13
CA PRO A 115 0.70 -5.85 -2.17
C PRO A 115 1.90 -4.92 -2.07
N PHE A 116 2.25 -4.42 -0.88
CA PHE A 116 3.41 -3.54 -0.74
C PHE A 116 4.73 -4.24 -1.04
N THR A 117 4.87 -5.51 -0.66
CA THR A 117 6.09 -6.28 -0.92
C THR A 117 6.36 -6.39 -2.42
N VAL A 118 5.33 -6.63 -3.23
CA VAL A 118 5.45 -6.61 -4.70
C VAL A 118 5.76 -5.21 -5.22
N LEU A 119 5.05 -4.18 -4.72
CA LEU A 119 5.08 -2.85 -5.30
C LEU A 119 6.34 -2.06 -4.97
N VAL A 120 6.87 -2.20 -3.76
CA VAL A 120 7.97 -1.37 -3.24
C VAL A 120 9.09 -2.16 -2.57
N GLY A 121 8.93 -3.48 -2.41
CA GLY A 121 9.89 -4.34 -1.74
C GLY A 121 9.88 -4.23 -0.21
N THR A 122 10.66 -5.07 0.44
CA THR A 122 10.76 -5.15 1.91
C THR A 122 12.21 -5.26 2.39
N VAL A 123 12.48 -4.73 3.59
CA VAL A 123 13.73 -4.89 4.32
C VAL A 123 13.47 -5.68 5.59
N LYS A 124 14.23 -6.77 5.77
CA LYS A 124 14.21 -7.52 7.03
C LYS A 124 14.89 -6.71 8.12
N ARG A 125 14.26 -6.60 9.29
CA ARG A 125 14.89 -5.98 10.46
C ARG A 125 15.96 -6.93 11.00
N ASN A 126 17.22 -6.60 10.78
CA ASN A 126 18.32 -7.28 11.44
C ASN A 126 18.27 -6.85 12.92
N THR A 127 18.04 -7.78 13.85
CA THR A 127 18.21 -7.51 15.28
C THR A 127 19.70 -7.35 15.57
N THR A 128 20.25 -6.18 15.27
CA THR A 128 21.56 -5.80 15.78
C THR A 128 21.37 -5.45 17.25
N SER A 129 21.63 -6.41 18.14
CA SER A 129 21.85 -6.12 19.56
C SER A 129 22.87 -5.00 19.63
N THR A 130 22.41 -3.84 20.11
CA THR A 130 23.27 -2.70 20.37
C THR A 130 24.24 -3.12 21.47
N GLU A 131 25.49 -3.39 21.12
CA GLU A 131 26.56 -3.42 22.11
C GLU A 131 26.61 -2.01 22.72
N LEU A 132 26.17 -1.92 23.97
CA LEU A 132 26.42 -0.80 24.86
C LEU A 132 27.94 -0.62 24.96
N ARG A 133 28.51 0.29 24.17
CA ARG A 133 29.79 0.87 24.52
C ARG A 133 29.54 1.90 25.60
N VAL A 134 29.66 1.45 26.84
CA VAL A 134 29.90 2.31 28.00
C VAL A 134 31.34 2.80 27.87
N GLU A 135 31.51 4.12 27.75
CA GLU A 135 32.74 4.80 28.21
C GLU A 135 32.44 5.46 29.55
#